data_AF-A0A973UE47-F1
#
_entry.id   AF-A0A973UE47-F1
#
_cell.length_a   1.000
_cell.length_b   1.000
_cell.length_c   1.000
_cell.angle_alpha   90.00
_cell.angle_beta   90.00
_cell.angle_gamma   90.00
#
_symmetry.space_group_name_H-M   'P 1'
#
loop_
_entity.id
_entity.type
_entity.pdbx_description
1 polymer ?
#
loop_
_entity_poly.entity_id
_entity_poly.type
_entity_poly.pdbx_seq_one_letter_code
_entity_poly.pdbx_strand_id
1 'polypeptide(L)'
;MTPGELAEMHKRAEAERRCRRCASLSKKADLASAEAASLRQQLEEAESSKAGLHERLAALTRATPLPVPRRRRDRQRMSRDTAAAQQVAQQAQDLRNRGDDGEGLALTLLRQTTTEVLSPIEAALTLVTLRDLDQHQLADNLIHVYGRDQPDQDVMDIALTLHELGLADDAGAILRAAVG
;
A
#
# COMPACT_ATOMS: atom_id res chain seq x y z
N MET A 1 13.68 -55.45 -32.55
CA MET A 1 13.46 -55.36 -31.09
C MET A 1 12.82 -54.04 -30.77
N THR A 2 11.51 -54.04 -30.59
CA THR A 2 10.75 -52.85 -30.18
C THR A 2 10.79 -52.69 -28.65
N PRO A 3 10.58 -51.48 -28.10
CA PRO A 3 10.54 -51.28 -26.64
C PRO A 3 9.48 -52.14 -25.93
N GLY A 4 8.42 -52.56 -26.63
CA GLY A 4 7.42 -53.50 -26.10
C GLY A 4 7.95 -54.92 -25.88
N GLU A 5 8.76 -55.43 -26.81
CA GLU A 5 9.36 -56.78 -26.71
C GLU A 5 10.39 -56.87 -25.56
N LEU A 6 11.13 -55.78 -25.31
CA LEU A 6 12.06 -55.68 -24.17
C LEU A 6 11.33 -55.71 -22.83
N ALA A 7 10.20 -55.01 -22.71
CA ALA A 7 9.40 -55.00 -21.49
C ALA A 7 8.77 -56.39 -21.19
N GLU A 8 8.37 -57.11 -22.23
CA GLU A 8 7.81 -58.46 -22.08
C GLU A 8 8.86 -59.50 -21.67
N MET A 9 10.06 -59.40 -22.24
CA MET A 9 11.22 -60.21 -21.83
C MET A 9 11.64 -59.93 -20.38
N HIS A 10 11.62 -58.67 -19.95
CA HIS A 10 11.94 -58.29 -18.57
C HIS A 10 10.93 -58.87 -17.58
N LYS A 11 9.62 -58.82 -17.90
CA LYS A 11 8.56 -59.42 -17.09
C LYS A 11 8.70 -60.94 -16.96
N ARG A 12 9.06 -61.65 -18.04
CA ARG A 12 9.30 -63.11 -17.99
C ARG A 12 10.54 -63.44 -17.15
N ALA A 13 11.63 -62.68 -17.29
CA ALA A 13 12.84 -62.88 -16.50
C ALA A 13 12.65 -62.57 -15.01
N GLU A 14 11.78 -61.61 -14.67
CA GLU A 14 11.38 -61.32 -13.28
C GLU A 14 10.52 -62.42 -12.68
N ALA A 15 9.62 -63.03 -13.47
CA ALA A 15 8.78 -64.14 -13.03
C ALA A 15 9.59 -65.41 -12.72
N GLU A 16 10.66 -65.68 -13.47
CA GLU A 16 11.52 -66.86 -13.27
C GLU A 16 12.55 -66.68 -12.14
N ARG A 17 12.96 -65.45 -11.83
CA ARG A 17 13.93 -65.18 -10.75
C ARG A 17 13.22 -65.07 -9.40
N ARG A 18 13.20 -66.18 -8.65
CA ARG A 18 12.81 -66.23 -7.21
C ARG A 18 13.80 -65.50 -6.28
N CYS A 19 14.28 -64.31 -6.65
CA CYS A 19 15.07 -63.46 -5.76
C CYS A 19 14.13 -62.54 -4.98
N ARG A 20 13.95 -62.81 -3.68
CA ARG A 20 13.12 -61.96 -2.78
C ARG A 20 13.56 -60.49 -2.77
N ARG A 21 14.85 -60.21 -3.04
CA ARG A 21 15.40 -58.85 -3.17
C ARG A 21 14.98 -58.16 -4.48
N CYS A 22 14.79 -58.90 -5.58
CA CYS A 22 14.33 -58.30 -6.85
C CYS A 22 12.87 -57.87 -6.77
N ALA A 23 12.00 -58.67 -6.12
CA ALA A 23 10.61 -58.29 -5.89
C ALA A 23 10.46 -57.03 -5.00
N SER A 24 11.33 -56.87 -3.99
CA SER A 24 11.31 -55.67 -3.14
C SER A 24 11.92 -54.44 -3.83
N LEU A 25 12.90 -54.61 -4.72
CA LEU A 25 13.43 -53.51 -5.53
C LEU A 25 12.44 -53.09 -6.63
N SER A 26 11.75 -54.02 -7.28
CA SER A 26 10.67 -53.72 -8.23
C SER A 26 9.58 -52.90 -7.56
N LYS A 27 9.06 -53.33 -6.40
CA LYS A 27 8.05 -52.57 -5.65
C LYS A 27 8.52 -51.16 -5.28
N LYS A 28 9.80 -50.98 -4.93
CA LYS A 28 10.38 -49.66 -4.66
C LYS A 28 10.49 -48.80 -5.91
N ALA A 29 10.86 -49.40 -7.05
CA ALA A 29 10.90 -48.71 -8.34
C ALA A 29 9.50 -48.28 -8.77
N ASP A 30 8.50 -49.13 -8.59
CA ASP A 30 7.09 -48.83 -8.90
C ASP A 30 6.58 -47.66 -8.03
N LEU A 31 6.85 -47.70 -6.72
CA LEU A 31 6.50 -46.61 -5.80
C LEU A 31 7.19 -45.29 -6.16
N ALA A 32 8.50 -45.32 -6.44
CA ALA A 32 9.25 -44.14 -6.85
C ALA A 32 8.74 -43.58 -8.19
N SER A 33 8.32 -44.45 -9.12
CA SER A 33 7.76 -44.03 -10.40
C SER A 33 6.39 -43.34 -10.23
N ALA A 34 5.55 -43.86 -9.33
CA ALA A 34 4.25 -43.26 -9.01
C ALA A 34 4.41 -41.90 -8.32
N GLU A 35 5.37 -41.78 -7.40
CA GLU A 35 5.69 -40.52 -6.73
C GLU A 35 6.25 -39.48 -7.70
N ALA A 36 7.15 -39.89 -8.59
CA ALA A 36 7.68 -39.02 -9.65
C ALA A 36 6.58 -38.54 -10.62
N ALA A 37 5.59 -39.40 -10.94
CA ALA A 37 4.46 -39.00 -11.76
C ALA A 37 3.55 -37.98 -11.04
N SER A 38 3.28 -38.19 -9.75
CA SER A 38 2.49 -37.26 -8.93
C SER A 38 3.17 -35.89 -8.81
N LEU A 39 4.48 -35.85 -8.55
CA LEU A 39 5.24 -34.61 -8.47
C LEU A 39 5.29 -33.85 -9.80
N ARG A 40 5.37 -34.56 -10.93
CA ARG A 40 5.30 -33.93 -12.26
C ARG A 40 3.94 -33.31 -12.52
N GLN A 41 2.85 -33.99 -12.13
CA GLN A 41 1.51 -33.45 -12.26
C GLN A 41 1.31 -32.19 -11.40
N GLN A 42 1.85 -32.17 -10.17
CA GLN A 42 1.82 -30.98 -9.31
C GLN A 42 2.65 -29.82 -9.89
N LEU A 43 3.80 -30.12 -10.51
CA LEU A 43 4.60 -29.10 -11.19
C LEU A 43 3.88 -28.51 -12.41
N GLU A 44 3.23 -29.33 -13.23
CA GLU A 44 2.43 -28.85 -14.36
C GLU A 44 1.25 -27.97 -13.91
N GLU A 45 0.57 -28.35 -12.82
CA GLU A 45 -0.51 -27.55 -12.23
C GLU A 45 0.00 -26.20 -11.68
N ALA A 46 1.15 -26.21 -11.00
CA ALA A 46 1.79 -24.99 -10.50
C ALA A 46 2.28 -24.08 -11.64
N GLU A 47 2.84 -24.65 -12.71
CA GLU A 47 3.29 -23.91 -13.90
C GLU A 47 2.12 -23.29 -14.65
N SER A 48 1.00 -24.01 -14.80
CA SER A 48 -0.23 -23.47 -15.41
C SER A 48 -0.83 -22.32 -14.59
N SER A 49 -0.81 -22.43 -13.26
CA SER A 49 -1.25 -21.39 -12.35
C SER A 49 -0.36 -20.15 -12.43
N LYS A 50 0.96 -20.36 -12.52
CA LYS A 50 1.95 -19.30 -12.71
C LYS A 50 1.78 -18.60 -14.07
N ALA A 51 1.50 -19.35 -15.13
CA ALA A 51 1.21 -18.79 -16.45
C ALA A 51 -0.06 -17.91 -16.43
N GLY A 52 -1.13 -18.37 -15.78
CA GLY A 52 -2.36 -17.57 -15.61
C GLY A 52 -2.15 -16.28 -14.79
N LEU A 53 -1.26 -16.31 -13.80
CA LEU A 53 -0.86 -15.10 -13.05
C LEU A 53 -0.03 -14.13 -13.90
N HIS A 54 0.92 -14.65 -14.70
CA HIS A 54 1.69 -13.82 -15.63
C HIS A 54 0.81 -13.19 -16.70
N GLU A 55 -0.20 -13.90 -17.20
CA GLU A 55 -1.15 -13.35 -18.18
C GLU A 55 -2.01 -12.23 -17.58
N ARG A 56 -2.47 -12.39 -16.33
CA ARG A 56 -3.19 -11.32 -15.60
C ARG A 56 -2.30 -10.10 -15.36
N LEU A 57 -1.03 -10.29 -14.97
CA LEU A 57 -0.08 -9.19 -14.81
C LEU A 57 0.27 -8.52 -16.15
N ALA A 58 0.38 -9.29 -17.23
CA ALA A 58 0.59 -8.77 -18.57
C ALA A 58 -0.64 -7.98 -19.07
N ALA A 59 -1.86 -8.41 -18.73
CA ALA A 59 -3.08 -7.68 -19.02
C ALA A 59 -3.15 -6.34 -18.25
N LEU A 60 -2.73 -6.32 -16.98
CA LEU A 60 -2.63 -5.09 -16.18
C LEU A 60 -1.58 -4.12 -16.71
N THR A 61 -0.46 -4.62 -17.24
CA THR A 61 0.60 -3.76 -17.83
C THR A 61 0.28 -3.31 -19.25
N ARG A 62 -0.53 -4.06 -20.01
CA ARG A 62 -1.05 -3.67 -21.34
C ARG A 62 -2.24 -2.72 -21.29
N ALA A 63 -2.90 -2.59 -20.14
CA ALA A 63 -3.84 -1.51 -19.92
C ALA A 63 -3.05 -0.19 -19.88
N THR A 64 -2.95 0.49 -21.04
CA THR A 64 -2.46 1.86 -21.09
C THR A 64 -3.26 2.67 -20.07
N PRO A 65 -2.62 3.30 -19.07
CA PRO A 65 -3.35 4.18 -18.18
C PRO A 65 -3.99 5.24 -19.07
N LEU A 66 -5.32 5.25 -19.10
CA LEU A 66 -6.05 6.34 -19.73
C LEU A 66 -5.49 7.63 -19.14
N PRO A 67 -5.26 8.68 -19.95
CA PRO A 67 -4.80 9.95 -19.41
C PRO A 67 -5.87 10.48 -18.47
N VAL A 68 -5.72 10.17 -17.18
CA VAL A 68 -6.58 10.70 -16.13
C VAL A 68 -6.31 12.20 -16.12
N PRO A 69 -7.33 13.06 -16.28
CA PRO A 69 -7.13 14.49 -16.21
C PRO A 69 -6.43 14.83 -14.90
N ARG A 70 -5.25 15.46 -14.99
CA ARG A 70 -4.43 15.88 -13.83
C ARG A 70 -5.13 16.86 -12.88
N ARG A 71 -6.39 17.24 -13.15
CA ARG A 71 -7.08 18.35 -12.49
C ARG A 71 -8.34 18.00 -11.70
N ARG A 72 -8.66 16.72 -11.52
CA ARG A 72 -9.51 16.30 -10.41
C ARG A 72 -8.88 15.08 -9.80
N ARG A 73 -8.19 15.29 -8.66
CA ARG A 73 -7.79 14.21 -7.75
C ARG A 73 -9.00 13.27 -7.61
N ASP A 74 -8.73 11.97 -7.56
CA ASP A 74 -9.77 10.95 -7.38
C ASP A 74 -10.75 11.41 -6.30
N ARG A 75 -12.05 11.46 -6.60
CA ARG A 75 -13.08 11.92 -5.65
C ARG A 75 -13.01 11.13 -4.35
N GLN A 76 -12.66 9.84 -4.42
CA GLN A 76 -12.50 9.01 -3.23
C GLN A 76 -11.34 9.48 -2.37
N ARG A 77 -10.22 9.84 -3.01
CA ARG A 77 -9.05 10.36 -2.31
C ARG A 77 -9.37 11.70 -1.65
N MET A 78 -9.96 12.63 -2.40
CA MET A 78 -10.39 13.92 -1.84
C MET A 78 -11.33 13.75 -0.64
N SER A 79 -12.30 12.84 -0.73
CA SER A 79 -13.23 12.56 0.38
C SER A 79 -12.53 12.01 1.62
N ARG A 80 -11.46 11.21 1.44
CA ARG A 80 -10.67 10.70 2.56
C ARG A 80 -9.82 11.80 3.18
N ASP A 81 -9.14 12.59 2.35
CA ASP A 81 -8.30 13.70 2.78
C ASP A 81 -9.15 14.73 3.58
N THR A 82 -10.37 15.02 3.12
CA THR A 82 -11.31 15.90 3.85
C THR A 82 -11.79 15.29 5.16
N ALA A 83 -12.06 13.99 5.19
CA ALA A 83 -12.53 13.32 6.41
C ALA A 83 -11.43 13.26 7.47
N ALA A 84 -10.18 12.98 7.06
CA ALA A 84 -9.02 13.01 7.94
C ALA A 84 -8.81 14.42 8.54
N ALA A 85 -8.86 15.46 7.70
CA ALA A 85 -8.75 16.85 8.14
C ALA A 85 -9.86 17.24 9.14
N GLN A 86 -11.10 16.86 8.86
CA GLN A 86 -12.23 17.12 9.76
C GLN A 86 -12.06 16.44 11.11
N GLN A 87 -11.63 15.17 11.11
CA GLN A 87 -11.40 14.42 12.34
C GLN A 87 -10.32 15.08 13.20
N VAL A 88 -9.19 15.47 12.60
CA VAL A 88 -8.09 16.13 13.34
C VAL A 88 -8.53 17.49 13.88
N ALA A 89 -9.21 18.30 13.07
CA ALA A 89 -9.70 19.61 13.49
C ALA A 89 -10.72 19.50 14.65
N GLN A 90 -11.65 18.55 14.59
CA GLN A 90 -12.61 18.28 15.65
C GLN A 90 -11.92 17.82 16.94
N GLN A 91 -10.96 16.90 16.84
CA GLN A 91 -10.21 16.44 18.01
C GLN A 91 -9.41 17.58 18.67
N ALA A 92 -8.77 18.44 17.87
CA ALA A 92 -8.06 19.61 18.39
C ALA A 92 -9.01 20.60 19.07
N GLN A 93 -10.19 20.85 18.47
CA GLN A 93 -11.22 21.70 19.06
C GLN A 93 -11.75 21.11 20.38
N ASP A 94 -12.07 19.82 20.41
CA ASP A 94 -12.54 19.12 21.61
C ASP A 94 -11.52 19.17 22.75
N LEU A 95 -10.23 19.09 22.43
CA LEU A 95 -9.15 19.25 23.40
C LEU A 95 -9.09 20.68 23.91
N ARG A 96 -9.10 21.69 23.02
CA ARG A 96 -9.09 23.11 23.42
C ARG A 96 -10.30 23.48 24.29
N ASN A 97 -11.47 22.91 24.02
CA ASN A 97 -12.69 23.15 24.78
C ASN A 97 -12.63 22.61 26.24
N ARG A 98 -11.61 21.83 26.60
CA ARG A 98 -11.40 21.35 27.98
C ARG A 98 -10.70 22.35 28.90
N GLY A 99 -10.37 23.55 28.41
CA GLY A 99 -9.70 24.61 29.16
C GLY A 99 -8.18 24.64 28.93
N ASP A 100 -7.46 25.36 29.78
CA ASP A 100 -6.02 25.70 29.59
C ASP A 100 -5.12 24.46 29.42
N ASP A 101 -5.37 23.38 30.18
CA ASP A 101 -4.64 22.11 30.04
C ASP A 101 -4.90 21.45 28.68
N GLY A 102 -6.07 21.71 28.10
CA GLY A 102 -6.51 21.20 26.81
C GLY A 102 -5.88 21.90 25.61
N GLU A 103 -5.49 23.17 25.74
CA GLU A 103 -4.83 23.93 24.67
C GLU A 103 -3.44 23.34 24.34
N GLY A 104 -2.63 23.05 25.36
CA GLY A 104 -1.32 22.42 25.17
C GLY A 104 -1.42 21.03 24.53
N LEU A 105 -2.47 20.27 24.87
CA LEU A 105 -2.75 18.97 24.26
C LEU A 105 -3.21 19.09 22.81
N ALA A 106 -4.04 20.07 22.48
CA ALA A 106 -4.46 20.35 21.12
C ALA A 106 -3.27 20.71 20.23
N LEU A 107 -2.35 21.54 20.73
CA LEU A 107 -1.12 21.90 20.02
C LEU A 107 -0.18 20.71 19.84
N THR A 108 -0.03 19.88 20.86
CA THR A 108 0.78 18.66 20.78
C THR A 108 0.23 17.69 19.74
N LEU A 109 -1.10 17.51 19.73
CA LEU A 109 -1.79 16.69 18.73
C LEU A 109 -1.59 17.24 17.33
N LEU A 110 -1.81 18.54 17.12
CA LEU A 110 -1.64 19.17 15.81
C LEU A 110 -0.20 19.05 15.31
N ARG A 111 0.78 19.29 16.17
CA ARG A 111 2.20 19.12 15.82
C ARG A 111 2.51 17.68 15.41
N GLN A 112 2.22 16.70 16.25
CA GLN A 112 2.52 15.30 15.96
C GLN A 112 1.82 14.80 14.69
N THR A 113 0.53 15.10 14.55
CA THR A 113 -0.24 14.66 13.39
C THR A 113 0.22 15.34 12.10
N THR A 114 0.56 16.62 12.13
CA THR A 114 0.94 17.35 10.92
C THR A 114 2.39 17.15 10.50
N THR A 115 3.29 16.85 11.44
CA THR A 115 4.69 16.58 11.09
C THR A 115 4.97 15.11 10.75
N GLU A 116 4.17 14.17 11.24
CA GLU A 116 4.47 12.73 11.11
C GLU A 116 3.43 11.94 10.30
N VAL A 117 2.20 12.44 10.19
CA VAL A 117 1.05 11.63 9.70
C VAL A 117 0.35 12.24 8.48
N LEU A 118 0.14 13.55 8.47
CA LEU A 118 -0.64 14.21 7.44
C LEU A 118 0.22 14.57 6.23
N SER A 119 -0.33 14.32 5.04
CA SER A 119 0.21 14.86 3.80
C SER A 119 0.00 16.39 3.74
N PRO A 120 0.78 17.13 2.90
CA PRO A 120 0.62 18.57 2.74
C PRO A 120 -0.81 19.00 2.39
N ILE A 121 -1.54 18.16 1.65
CA ILE A 121 -2.94 18.40 1.27
C ILE A 121 -3.86 18.27 2.48
N GLU A 122 -3.70 17.23 3.28
CA GLU A 122 -4.51 17.03 4.49
C GLU A 122 -4.22 18.11 5.54
N ALA A 123 -2.96 18.56 5.64
CA ALA A 123 -2.59 19.70 6.47
C ALA A 123 -3.26 21.01 6.00
N ALA A 124 -3.27 21.29 4.68
CA ALA A 124 -4.00 22.43 4.12
C ALA A 124 -5.51 22.36 4.40
N LEU A 125 -6.13 21.19 4.23
CA LEU A 125 -7.55 20.99 4.52
C LEU A 125 -7.85 21.10 6.02
N THR A 126 -6.91 20.72 6.88
CA THR A 126 -7.02 20.90 8.33
C THR A 126 -7.02 22.38 8.69
N LEU A 127 -6.14 23.19 8.08
CA LEU A 127 -6.14 24.65 8.24
C LEU A 127 -7.47 25.27 7.82
N VAL A 128 -7.99 24.90 6.65
CA VAL A 128 -9.31 25.36 6.17
C VAL A 128 -10.39 25.01 7.20
N THR A 129 -10.41 23.77 7.67
CA THR A 129 -11.42 23.29 8.61
C THR A 129 -11.32 24.01 9.97
N LEU A 130 -10.10 24.30 10.46
CA LEU A 130 -9.91 25.07 11.68
C LEU A 130 -10.40 26.52 11.52
N ARG A 131 -10.21 27.13 10.35
CA ARG A 131 -10.78 28.46 10.05
C ARG A 131 -12.31 28.41 10.03
N ASP A 132 -12.92 27.40 9.40
CA ASP A 132 -14.37 27.22 9.35
C ASP A 132 -15.00 26.98 10.73
N LEU A 133 -14.24 26.42 11.68
CA LEU A 133 -14.65 26.19 13.07
C LEU A 133 -14.33 27.37 14.02
N ASP A 134 -13.98 28.54 13.47
CA ASP A 134 -13.53 29.75 14.20
C ASP A 134 -12.34 29.48 15.15
N GLN A 135 -11.54 28.44 14.87
CA GLN A 135 -10.36 28.06 15.66
C GLN A 135 -9.11 28.80 15.16
N HIS A 136 -9.18 30.12 15.03
CA HIS A 136 -8.12 30.93 14.40
C HIS A 136 -6.75 30.78 15.07
N GLN A 137 -6.69 30.77 16.41
CA GLN A 137 -5.43 30.56 17.13
C GLN A 137 -4.80 29.19 16.86
N LEU A 138 -5.61 28.13 16.76
CA LEU A 138 -5.09 26.79 16.42
C LEU A 138 -4.58 26.75 14.98
N ALA A 139 -5.26 27.42 14.06
CA ALA A 139 -4.81 27.55 12.68
C ALA A 139 -3.49 28.33 12.58
N ASP A 140 -3.37 29.47 13.28
CA ASP A 140 -2.14 30.28 13.30
C ASP A 140 -0.97 29.50 13.91
N ASN A 141 -1.20 28.79 15.02
CA ASN A 141 -0.21 27.94 15.63
C ASN A 141 0.21 26.80 14.70
N LEU A 142 -0.73 26.21 13.96
CA LEU A 142 -0.43 25.18 12.98
C LEU A 142 0.43 25.74 11.83
N ILE A 143 0.12 26.93 11.32
CA ILE A 143 0.95 27.62 10.31
C ILE A 143 2.38 27.78 10.80
N HIS A 144 2.57 28.23 12.05
CA HIS A 144 3.89 28.41 12.64
C HIS A 144 4.65 27.10 12.83
N VAL A 145 3.99 26.06 13.37
CA VAL A 145 4.61 24.76 13.59
C VAL A 145 4.96 24.10 12.26
N TYR A 146 4.03 24.07 11.31
CA TYR A 146 4.27 23.43 10.01
C TYR A 146 5.35 24.15 9.21
N GLY A 147 5.30 25.48 9.13
CA GLY A 147 6.32 26.26 8.41
C GLY A 147 7.73 26.06 8.97
N ARG A 148 7.86 25.92 10.29
CA ARG A 148 9.16 25.75 10.96
C ARG A 148 9.69 24.31 10.93
N ASP A 149 8.81 23.33 11.15
CA ASP A 149 9.22 21.96 11.45
C ASP A 149 9.20 21.05 10.20
N GLN A 150 8.69 21.52 9.05
CA GLN A 150 8.62 20.76 7.80
C GLN A 150 9.70 21.17 6.79
N PRO A 151 10.10 20.25 5.89
CA PRO A 151 11.07 20.58 4.85
C PRO A 151 10.49 21.58 3.85
N ASP A 152 11.37 22.41 3.25
CA ASP A 152 10.99 23.47 2.30
C ASP A 152 10.03 22.99 1.20
N GLN A 153 10.24 21.77 0.68
CA GLN A 153 9.38 21.22 -0.36
C GLN A 153 7.93 21.03 0.12
N ASP A 154 7.73 20.52 1.33
CA ASP A 154 6.39 20.29 1.89
C ASP A 154 5.73 21.63 2.25
N VAL A 155 6.50 22.60 2.74
CA VAL A 155 6.05 23.99 2.96
C VAL A 155 5.59 24.64 1.64
N MET A 156 6.31 24.43 0.56
CA MET A 156 5.92 24.95 -0.76
C MET A 156 4.66 24.26 -1.29
N ASP A 157 4.54 22.95 -1.10
CA ASP A 157 3.37 22.16 -1.55
C ASP A 157 2.09 22.54 -0.77
N ILE A 158 2.18 22.77 0.54
CA ILE A 158 1.05 23.26 1.33
C ILE A 158 0.68 24.70 0.96
N ALA A 159 1.67 25.59 0.75
CA ALA A 159 1.42 26.97 0.35
C ALA A 159 0.71 27.07 -1.00
N LEU A 160 1.15 26.26 -1.97
CA LEU A 160 0.48 26.14 -3.26
C LEU A 160 -0.96 25.62 -3.10
N THR A 161 -1.15 24.59 -2.26
CA THR A 161 -2.48 24.02 -2.02
C THR A 161 -3.42 25.04 -1.37
N LEU A 162 -2.96 25.79 -0.37
CA LEU A 162 -3.73 26.87 0.28
C LEU A 162 -4.09 27.97 -0.71
N HIS A 163 -3.16 28.34 -1.59
CA HIS A 163 -3.43 29.31 -2.65
C HIS A 163 -4.51 28.82 -3.63
N GLU A 164 -4.44 27.55 -4.06
CA GLU A 164 -5.47 26.92 -4.91
C GLU A 164 -6.85 26.86 -4.23
N LEU A 165 -6.88 26.76 -2.90
CA LEU A 165 -8.10 26.78 -2.08
C LEU A 165 -8.61 28.20 -1.78
N GLY A 166 -7.92 29.24 -2.24
CA GLY A 166 -8.32 30.65 -2.04
C GLY A 166 -7.83 31.29 -0.74
N LEU A 167 -7.00 30.58 0.04
CA LEU A 167 -6.41 31.07 1.29
C LEU A 167 -5.02 31.67 1.05
N ALA A 168 -4.96 32.72 0.23
CA ALA A 168 -3.69 33.35 -0.16
C ALA A 168 -2.93 33.96 1.04
N ASP A 169 -3.64 34.48 2.04
CA ASP A 169 -3.04 35.05 3.24
C ASP A 169 -2.36 33.96 4.10
N ASP A 170 -3.02 32.82 4.28
CA ASP A 170 -2.45 31.67 5.01
C ASP A 170 -1.27 31.05 4.23
N ALA A 171 -1.35 31.00 2.90
CA ALA A 171 -0.23 30.59 2.05
C ALA A 171 0.98 31.53 2.21
N GLY A 172 0.77 32.84 2.32
CA GLY A 172 1.83 33.79 2.60
C GLY A 172 2.36 33.68 4.03
N ALA A 173 1.50 33.34 5.00
CA ALA A 173 1.90 33.18 6.39
C ALA A 173 2.80 31.95 6.60
N ILE A 174 2.48 30.82 5.96
CA ILE A 174 3.28 29.59 6.10
C ILE A 174 4.67 29.71 5.47
N LEU A 175 4.76 30.41 4.33
CA LEU A 175 6.05 30.72 3.70
C LEU A 175 6.90 31.64 4.58
N ARG A 176 6.30 32.65 5.20
CA ARG A 176 7.01 33.53 6.15
C ARG A 176 7.48 32.76 7.38
N ALA A 177 6.66 31.86 7.91
CA ALA A 177 7.02 31.03 9.06
C ALA A 177 8.22 30.11 8.78
N ALA A 178 8.41 29.68 7.53
CA ALA A 178 9.56 28.87 7.15
C ALA A 178 10.87 29.67 6.99
N VAL A 179 10.78 30.94 6.64
CA VAL A 179 11.97 31.79 6.44
C VAL A 179 12.49 32.40 7.76
N GLY A 180 11.63 32.57 8.76
CA GLY A 180 11.97 33.13 10.08
C GLY A 180 11.76 34.63 10.18
#